data_AF-A0A7C3ZFC2-F1
#
_entry.id   AF-A0A7C3ZFC2-F1
#
_cell.length_a   1.000
_cell.length_b   1.000
_cell.length_c   1.000
_cell.angle_alpha   90.00
_cell.angle_beta   90.00
_cell.angle_gamma   90.00
#
_symmetry.space_group_name_H-M   'P 1'
#
loop_
_entity.id
_entity.type
_entity.pdbx_description
1 polymer ?
#
loop_
_entity_poly.entity_id
_entity_poly.type
_entity_poly.pdbx_seq_one_letter_code
_entity_poly.pdbx_strand_id
1 'polypeptide(L)'
;MKKLAGLLLLIVGLTLTIGAGANFRYYEADRSITVNIVSDDNEFIDLTPLQPYAYLNNGKLTVEISPYNPNYPGYGDGMSVNTTYVFEEMFNVSNELWENAEEDFPICVQISVSQNSGIEIFAGSYDDPVSGPGTQIQFTVYHDEPVPVGFIFTNGEDMGSHQVQMSVNAEAGACD
;
A
#
# COMPACT_ATOMS: atom_id res chain seq x y z
N MET A 1 1.87 12.56 -84.68
CA MET A 1 0.79 11.78 -84.03
C MET A 1 1.29 10.74 -83.02
N LYS A 2 2.36 9.96 -83.28
CA LYS A 2 2.84 8.91 -82.35
C LYS A 2 3.33 9.44 -80.97
N LYS A 3 3.88 10.67 -80.90
CA LYS A 3 4.35 11.29 -79.64
C LYS A 3 3.20 11.74 -78.71
N LEU A 4 2.05 12.09 -79.28
CA LEU A 4 0.85 12.51 -78.52
C LEU A 4 0.11 11.32 -77.90
N ALA A 5 0.09 10.17 -78.60
CA ALA A 5 -0.49 8.94 -78.09
C ALA A 5 0.25 8.40 -76.86
N GLY A 6 1.59 8.50 -76.84
CA GLY A 6 2.41 8.12 -75.68
C GLY A 6 2.18 9.02 -74.45
N LEU A 7 1.98 10.32 -74.67
CA LEU A 7 1.70 11.26 -73.58
C LEU A 7 0.32 11.02 -72.95
N LEU A 8 -0.70 10.74 -73.78
CA LEU A 8 -2.04 10.39 -73.29
C LEU A 8 -2.06 9.09 -72.49
N LEU A 9 -1.30 8.07 -72.92
CA LEU A 9 -1.14 6.82 -72.16
C LEU A 9 -0.43 7.04 -70.82
N LEU A 10 0.54 7.95 -70.77
CA LEU A 10 1.23 8.30 -69.52
C LEU A 10 0.32 9.03 -68.54
N ILE A 11 -0.53 9.94 -69.03
CA ILE A 11 -1.51 10.67 -68.21
C ILE A 11 -2.56 9.70 -67.65
N VAL A 12 -3.09 8.79 -68.48
CA VAL A 12 -4.05 7.76 -68.02
C VAL A 12 -3.40 6.77 -67.04
N GLY A 13 -2.12 6.43 -67.23
CA GLY A 13 -1.37 5.59 -66.30
C GLY A 13 -1.16 6.27 -64.93
N LEU A 14 -0.82 7.56 -64.94
CA LEU A 14 -0.62 8.35 -63.71
C LEU A 14 -1.93 8.58 -62.94
N THR A 15 -3.06 8.77 -63.62
CA THR A 15 -4.37 8.93 -62.95
C THR A 15 -4.86 7.64 -62.30
N LEU A 16 -4.55 6.47 -62.88
CA LEU A 16 -4.90 5.17 -62.29
C LEU A 16 -4.07 4.84 -61.04
N THR A 17 -2.86 5.38 -60.90
CA THR A 17 -2.02 5.14 -59.71
C THR A 17 -2.41 5.97 -58.47
N ILE A 18 -3.21 7.03 -58.63
CA ILE A 18 -3.66 7.87 -57.50
C ILE A 18 -4.84 7.22 -56.73
N GLY A 19 -5.47 6.18 -57.29
CA GLY A 19 -6.58 5.47 -56.66
C GLY A 19 -6.21 4.36 -55.66
N ALA A 20 -4.92 4.04 -55.50
CA ALA A 20 -4.44 2.97 -54.61
C ALA A 20 -3.63 3.48 -53.40
N GLY A 21 -3.76 4.77 -53.06
CA GLY A 21 -3.01 5.40 -51.98
C GLY A 21 -3.79 5.46 -50.67
N ALA A 22 -3.43 4.56 -49.74
CA ALA A 22 -3.73 4.62 -48.30
C ALA A 22 -5.21 4.70 -47.89
N ASN A 23 -5.86 3.53 -47.85
CA ASN A 23 -6.95 3.32 -46.90
C ASN A 23 -6.32 3.31 -45.50
N PHE A 24 -6.23 4.46 -44.83
CA PHE A 24 -5.97 4.50 -43.39
C PHE A 24 -7.20 3.87 -42.73
N ARG A 25 -7.14 2.54 -42.52
CA ARG A 25 -8.10 1.87 -41.66
C ARG A 25 -7.87 2.47 -40.27
N TYR A 26 -8.78 3.35 -39.86
CA TYR A 26 -8.87 3.74 -38.47
C TYR A 26 -9.10 2.44 -37.68
N TYR A 27 -8.08 2.01 -36.96
CA TYR A 27 -8.21 0.98 -35.96
C TYR A 27 -8.56 1.70 -34.67
N GLU A 28 -9.84 1.86 -34.41
CA GLU A 28 -10.35 2.24 -33.10
C GLU A 28 -10.36 0.96 -32.26
N ALA A 29 -9.53 0.94 -31.22
CA ALA A 29 -9.49 -0.16 -30.28
C ALA A 29 -9.96 0.38 -28.94
N ASP A 30 -11.15 -0.03 -28.51
CA ASP A 30 -11.63 0.22 -27.17
C ASP A 30 -10.72 -0.53 -26.19
N ARG A 31 -9.92 0.23 -25.44
CA ARG A 31 -9.10 -0.28 -24.36
C ARG A 31 -9.83 0.05 -23.06
N SER A 32 -10.39 -0.97 -22.41
CA SER A 32 -10.87 -0.82 -21.04
C SER A 32 -9.73 -1.06 -20.07
N ILE A 33 -9.54 -0.12 -19.14
CA ILE A 33 -8.70 -0.32 -17.96
C ILE A 33 -9.66 -0.51 -16.80
N THR A 34 -9.61 -1.70 -16.19
CA THR A 34 -10.35 -2.00 -14.95
C THR A 34 -9.32 -2.11 -13.84
N VAL A 35 -9.39 -1.21 -12.86
CA VAL A 35 -8.56 -1.26 -11.64
C VAL A 35 -9.49 -1.54 -10.48
N ASN A 36 -9.30 -2.67 -9.81
CA ASN A 36 -9.98 -2.96 -8.55
C ASN A 36 -9.11 -2.41 -7.42
N ILE A 37 -9.66 -1.52 -6.60
CA ILE A 37 -9.04 -1.10 -5.35
C ILE A 37 -9.64 -1.98 -4.25
N VAL A 38 -8.81 -2.75 -3.58
CA VAL A 38 -9.21 -3.68 -2.51
C VAL A 38 -8.87 -3.10 -1.13
N SER A 39 -9.43 -3.68 -0.07
CA SER A 39 -9.02 -3.38 1.32
C SER A 39 -7.59 -3.83 1.59
N ASP A 40 -6.95 -3.28 2.63
CA ASP A 40 -5.58 -3.63 3.02
C ASP A 40 -5.45 -5.16 3.24
N ASP A 41 -6.46 -5.80 3.83
CA ASP A 41 -6.55 -7.26 4.06
C ASP A 41 -6.62 -8.12 2.78
N ASN A 42 -6.74 -7.50 1.60
CA ASN A 42 -6.74 -8.14 0.28
C ASN A 42 -5.55 -7.66 -0.58
N GLU A 43 -4.71 -6.77 -0.05
CA GLU A 43 -3.41 -6.44 -0.61
C GLU A 43 -2.46 -7.61 -0.30
N PHE A 44 -1.34 -7.75 -1.02
CA PHE A 44 -0.38 -8.84 -0.78
C PHE A 44 0.43 -8.69 0.52
N ILE A 45 -0.08 -7.87 1.45
CA ILE A 45 0.43 -7.57 2.77
C ILE A 45 -0.78 -7.73 3.70
N ASP A 46 -0.72 -8.66 4.64
CA ASP A 46 -1.79 -8.81 5.63
C ASP A 46 -1.42 -8.15 6.95
N LEU A 47 -2.40 -7.46 7.55
CA LEU A 47 -2.27 -6.74 8.81
C LEU A 47 -3.18 -7.39 9.85
N THR A 48 -2.64 -8.36 10.60
CA THR A 48 -3.41 -9.12 11.59
C THR A 48 -3.37 -8.44 12.96
N PRO A 49 -4.49 -7.94 13.51
CA PRO A 49 -4.54 -7.37 14.86
C PRO A 49 -4.38 -8.45 15.93
N LEU A 50 -3.59 -8.17 16.97
CA LEU A 50 -3.30 -9.13 18.05
C LEU A 50 -3.78 -8.68 19.44
N GLN A 51 -3.87 -7.37 19.66
CA GLN A 51 -4.33 -6.78 20.92
C GLN A 51 -5.81 -6.39 20.85
N PRO A 52 -6.56 -6.37 21.97
CA PRO A 52 -7.97 -5.98 21.97
C PRO A 52 -8.20 -4.53 21.50
N TYR A 53 -7.16 -3.70 21.57
CA TYR A 53 -7.19 -2.31 21.12
C TYR A 53 -6.92 -2.14 19.62
N ALA A 54 -6.50 -3.19 18.91
CA ALA A 54 -6.28 -3.19 17.48
C ALA A 54 -7.36 -4.04 16.78
N TYR A 55 -7.95 -3.53 15.70
CA TYR A 55 -8.95 -4.26 14.92
C TYR A 55 -9.05 -3.72 13.49
N LEU A 56 -9.66 -4.50 12.60
CA LEU A 56 -9.96 -4.07 11.24
C LEU A 56 -11.34 -3.39 11.19
N ASN A 57 -11.38 -2.17 10.66
CA ASN A 57 -12.61 -1.41 10.44
C ASN A 57 -12.72 -1.02 8.96
N ASN A 58 -13.68 -1.61 8.25
CA ASN A 58 -13.83 -1.46 6.79
C ASN A 58 -12.52 -1.78 6.02
N GLY A 59 -11.80 -2.82 6.47
CA GLY A 59 -10.54 -3.27 5.85
C GLY A 59 -9.37 -2.33 6.06
N LYS A 60 -9.39 -1.56 7.17
CA LYS A 60 -8.28 -0.72 7.62
C LYS A 60 -7.95 -1.06 9.07
N LEU A 61 -6.67 -1.24 9.34
CA LEU A 61 -6.18 -1.39 10.71
C LEU A 61 -6.47 -0.12 11.52
N THR A 62 -7.17 -0.30 12.64
CA THR A 62 -7.54 0.76 13.58
C THR A 62 -7.01 0.39 14.95
N VAL A 63 -6.25 1.30 15.56
CA VAL A 63 -5.84 1.22 16.96
C VAL A 63 -6.69 2.21 17.75
N GLU A 64 -7.56 1.71 18.62
CA GLU A 64 -8.44 2.53 19.44
C GLU A 64 -8.33 2.14 20.92
N ILE A 65 -7.73 3.03 21.72
CA ILE A 65 -7.62 2.87 23.17
C ILE A 65 -8.72 3.72 23.81
N SER A 66 -9.94 3.20 23.80
CA SER A 66 -11.11 3.90 24.34
C SER A 66 -12.22 2.91 24.75
N PRO A 67 -13.19 3.33 25.61
CA PRO A 67 -14.41 2.57 25.89
C PRO A 67 -15.33 2.34 24.68
N TYR A 68 -15.12 3.08 23.59
CA TYR A 68 -15.91 2.96 22.36
C TYR A 68 -15.35 1.92 21.39
N ASN A 69 -14.18 1.36 21.68
CA ASN A 69 -13.63 0.25 20.90
C ASN A 69 -14.64 -0.92 20.91
N PRO A 70 -14.99 -1.49 19.74
CA PRO A 70 -15.96 -2.58 19.66
C PRO A 70 -15.54 -3.85 20.43
N ASN A 71 -14.24 -4.01 20.67
CA ASN A 71 -13.60 -5.10 21.41
C ASN A 71 -13.17 -4.67 22.83
N TYR A 72 -13.76 -3.60 23.37
CA TYR A 72 -13.40 -3.06 24.69
C TYR A 72 -13.40 -4.16 25.77
N PRO A 73 -12.28 -4.39 26.49
CA PRO A 73 -12.15 -5.52 27.41
C PRO A 73 -12.92 -5.32 28.75
N GLY A 74 -13.65 -4.20 28.90
CA GLY A 74 -14.45 -3.88 30.08
C GLY A 74 -13.69 -3.14 31.19
N TYR A 75 -12.46 -2.68 30.92
CA TYR A 75 -11.66 -1.87 31.83
C TYR A 75 -10.72 -0.91 31.08
N GLY A 76 -10.44 0.23 31.72
CA GLY A 76 -9.55 1.28 31.20
C GLY A 76 -10.24 2.26 30.25
N ASP A 77 -10.43 3.51 30.67
CA ASP A 77 -11.17 4.49 29.86
C ASP A 77 -10.28 5.32 28.90
N GLY A 78 -9.08 4.83 28.62
CA GLY A 78 -8.07 5.52 27.83
C GLY A 78 -6.68 5.44 28.48
N MET A 79 -5.82 6.40 28.15
CA MET A 79 -4.46 6.49 28.67
C MET A 79 -4.31 7.68 29.62
N SER A 80 -3.44 7.55 30.62
CA SER A 80 -3.17 8.63 31.57
C SER A 80 -2.34 9.76 30.92
N VAL A 81 -2.61 11.00 31.30
CA VAL A 81 -1.74 12.15 30.98
C VAL A 81 -0.37 12.00 31.64
N ASN A 82 0.67 12.62 31.08
CA ASN A 82 2.03 12.59 31.62
C ASN A 82 2.59 11.18 31.85
N THR A 83 2.25 10.25 30.97
CA THR A 83 2.74 8.87 31.05
C THR A 83 3.19 8.38 29.69
N THR A 84 4.10 7.41 29.72
CA THR A 84 4.51 6.66 28.55
C THR A 84 3.99 5.23 28.67
N TYR A 85 3.29 4.76 27.65
CA TYR A 85 2.85 3.37 27.51
C TYR A 85 3.61 2.71 26.39
N VAL A 86 4.00 1.44 26.59
CA VAL A 86 4.53 0.57 25.56
C VAL A 86 3.55 -0.57 25.38
N PHE A 87 3.03 -0.70 24.17
CA PHE A 87 2.22 -1.84 23.78
C PHE A 87 3.00 -2.65 22.76
N GLU A 88 3.38 -3.86 23.15
CA GLU A 88 4.02 -4.81 22.25
C GLU A 88 2.98 -5.53 21.39
N GLU A 89 3.42 -5.99 20.22
CA GLU A 89 2.64 -6.88 19.33
C GLU A 89 1.20 -6.38 19.12
N MET A 90 1.01 -5.11 18.76
CA MET A 90 -0.33 -4.56 18.49
C MET A 90 -0.98 -5.22 17.29
N PHE A 91 -0.19 -5.46 16.25
CA PHE A 91 -0.55 -6.22 15.05
C PHE A 91 0.69 -6.88 14.45
N ASN A 92 0.47 -7.89 13.61
CA ASN A 92 1.49 -8.51 12.77
C ASN A 92 1.38 -8.01 11.34
N VAL A 93 2.53 -7.91 10.67
CA VAL A 93 2.61 -7.77 9.22
C VAL A 93 3.08 -9.11 8.64
N SER A 94 2.30 -9.68 7.74
CA SER A 94 2.64 -10.91 7.00
C SER A 94 2.75 -10.65 5.50
N ASN A 95 3.61 -11.44 4.85
CA ASN A 95 3.87 -11.37 3.43
C ASN A 95 3.10 -12.47 2.68
N GLU A 96 2.15 -12.04 1.85
CA GLU A 96 1.35 -12.91 0.98
C GLU A 96 1.73 -12.79 -0.50
N LEU A 97 2.77 -12.03 -0.86
CA LEU A 97 3.26 -11.92 -2.26
C LEU A 97 3.84 -13.23 -2.80
N TRP A 98 4.25 -14.15 -1.93
CA TRP A 98 4.91 -15.41 -2.28
C TRP A 98 4.08 -16.29 -3.24
N GLU A 99 2.74 -16.18 -3.23
CA GLU A 99 1.85 -16.95 -4.12
C GLU A 99 2.13 -16.70 -5.61
N ASN A 100 2.75 -15.56 -5.96
CA ASN A 100 3.03 -15.19 -7.35
C ASN A 100 4.48 -15.45 -7.79
N ALA A 101 5.39 -15.82 -6.90
CA ALA A 101 6.83 -15.80 -7.17
C ALA A 101 7.52 -17.17 -7.29
N GLU A 102 6.84 -18.29 -6.97
CA GLU A 102 7.41 -19.66 -6.89
C GLU A 102 8.65 -19.82 -5.96
N GLU A 103 9.11 -18.74 -5.33
CA GLU A 103 10.24 -18.64 -4.40
C GLU A 103 9.86 -17.71 -3.23
N ASP A 104 10.53 -17.89 -2.08
CA ASP A 104 10.37 -16.99 -0.92
C ASP A 104 10.89 -15.60 -1.29
N PHE A 105 9.95 -14.69 -1.56
CA PHE A 105 10.22 -13.34 -2.03
C PHE A 105 9.80 -12.32 -0.97
N PRO A 106 10.75 -11.66 -0.27
CA PRO A 106 10.43 -10.77 0.82
C PRO A 106 9.78 -9.47 0.35
N ILE A 107 9.15 -8.77 1.30
CA ILE A 107 8.66 -7.40 1.13
C ILE A 107 9.38 -6.45 2.09
N CYS A 108 9.60 -5.23 1.63
CA CYS A 108 10.12 -4.15 2.43
C CYS A 108 8.94 -3.29 2.87
N VAL A 109 8.64 -3.33 4.16
CA VAL A 109 7.50 -2.61 4.75
C VAL A 109 8.00 -1.32 5.35
N GLN A 110 7.33 -0.22 5.03
CA GLN A 110 7.50 1.08 5.64
C GLN A 110 6.23 1.48 6.37
N ILE A 111 6.37 1.83 7.65
CA ILE A 111 5.28 2.35 8.47
C ILE A 111 5.66 3.74 8.94
N SER A 112 4.71 4.66 8.89
CA SER A 112 4.90 6.02 9.41
C SER A 112 3.67 6.53 10.15
N VAL A 113 3.91 7.34 11.17
CA VAL A 113 2.92 8.11 11.91
C VAL A 113 3.27 9.59 11.84
N SER A 114 2.29 10.47 12.09
CA SER A 114 2.54 11.92 12.05
C SER A 114 3.61 12.33 13.07
N GLN A 115 4.56 13.17 12.65
CA GLN A 115 5.55 13.74 13.55
C GLN A 115 4.87 14.58 14.65
N ASN A 116 5.48 14.60 15.85
CA ASN A 116 4.94 15.28 17.04
C ASN A 116 3.56 14.80 17.50
N SER A 117 3.16 13.58 17.13
CA SER A 117 1.91 12.95 17.59
C SER A 117 1.98 12.39 19.01
N GLY A 118 3.19 12.33 19.60
CA GLY A 118 3.42 11.57 20.82
C GLY A 118 3.41 10.05 20.60
N ILE A 119 3.43 9.58 19.34
CA ILE A 119 3.42 8.16 18.99
C ILE A 119 4.73 7.81 18.29
N GLU A 120 5.37 6.75 18.75
CA GLU A 120 6.45 6.06 18.06
C GLU A 120 6.05 4.60 17.84
N ILE A 121 6.61 4.00 16.81
CA ILE A 121 6.36 2.62 16.40
C ILE A 121 7.68 1.86 16.32
N PHE A 122 7.63 0.55 16.57
CA PHE A 122 8.77 -0.34 16.43
C PHE A 122 8.32 -1.69 15.86
N ALA A 123 9.21 -2.36 15.14
CA ALA A 123 9.02 -3.72 14.65
C ALA A 123 9.88 -4.68 15.48
N GLY A 124 9.35 -5.86 15.82
CA GLY A 124 9.97 -6.80 16.75
C GLY A 124 9.53 -6.58 18.20
N SER A 125 10.44 -6.81 19.13
CA SER A 125 10.20 -6.61 20.57
C SER A 125 10.69 -5.23 21.02
N TYR A 126 10.17 -4.71 22.13
CA TYR A 126 10.60 -3.40 22.65
C TYR A 126 12.08 -3.39 23.07
N ASP A 127 12.56 -4.48 23.67
CA ASP A 127 13.93 -4.60 24.16
C ASP A 127 14.94 -4.96 23.06
N ASP A 128 14.47 -5.54 21.95
CA ASP A 128 15.28 -5.92 20.78
C ASP A 128 14.47 -5.63 19.50
N PRO A 129 14.39 -4.36 19.07
CA PRO A 129 13.63 -3.98 17.89
C PRO A 129 14.41 -4.31 16.62
N VAL A 130 13.73 -4.92 15.66
CA VAL A 130 14.21 -5.11 14.28
C VAL A 130 14.31 -3.76 13.57
N SER A 131 13.38 -2.84 13.85
CA SER A 131 13.43 -1.46 13.38
C SER A 131 12.70 -0.53 14.35
N GLY A 132 13.18 0.72 14.43
CA GLY A 132 12.67 1.72 15.38
C GLY A 132 13.31 1.59 16.76
N PRO A 133 12.71 2.20 17.80
CA PRO A 133 11.49 3.01 17.76
C PRO A 133 11.65 4.32 17.00
N GLY A 134 10.57 4.82 16.40
CA GLY A 134 10.52 6.14 15.79
C GLY A 134 9.18 6.44 15.13
N THR A 135 9.03 7.62 14.54
CA THR A 135 7.80 7.98 13.80
C THR A 135 7.76 7.40 12.39
N GLN A 136 8.86 6.82 11.92
CA GLN A 136 8.98 6.12 10.65
C GLN A 136 9.92 4.94 10.85
N ILE A 137 9.49 3.75 10.46
CA ILE A 137 10.27 2.51 10.54
C ILE A 137 10.22 1.79 9.19
N GLN A 138 11.23 0.96 8.95
CA GLN A 138 11.34 0.17 7.74
C GLN A 138 11.94 -1.19 8.09
N PHE A 139 11.32 -2.28 7.65
CA PHE A 139 11.76 -3.63 7.97
C PHE A 139 11.36 -4.62 6.87
N THR A 140 12.12 -5.71 6.76
CA THR A 140 11.86 -6.78 5.80
C THR A 140 10.95 -7.84 6.41
N VAL A 141 9.98 -8.32 5.64
CA VAL A 141 9.08 -9.42 6.02
C VAL A 141 9.22 -10.55 5.01
N TYR A 142 9.61 -11.73 5.49
CA TYR A 142 9.67 -12.96 4.70
C TYR A 142 8.34 -13.71 4.75
N HIS A 143 8.14 -14.63 3.79
CA HIS A 143 6.96 -15.49 3.84
C HIS A 143 7.00 -16.40 5.08
N ASP A 144 5.83 -16.68 5.67
CA ASP A 144 5.66 -17.46 6.91
C ASP A 144 6.42 -16.92 8.15
N GLU A 145 7.03 -15.73 8.05
CA GLU A 145 7.75 -15.06 9.14
C GLU A 145 7.09 -13.70 9.45
N PRO A 146 5.89 -13.68 10.04
CA PRO A 146 5.20 -12.44 10.36
C PRO A 146 6.00 -11.62 11.38
N VAL A 147 6.08 -10.31 11.14
CA VAL A 147 6.82 -9.39 12.01
C VAL A 147 5.82 -8.62 12.91
N PRO A 148 5.96 -8.70 14.24
CA PRO A 148 5.11 -7.94 15.14
C PRO A 148 5.47 -6.46 15.15
N VAL A 149 4.46 -5.60 15.28
CA VAL A 149 4.61 -4.15 15.38
C VAL A 149 4.03 -3.68 16.70
N GLY A 150 4.84 -2.95 17.47
CA GLY A 150 4.46 -2.33 18.73
C GLY A 150 4.42 -0.80 18.66
N PHE A 151 3.83 -0.20 19.68
CA PHE A 151 3.63 1.25 19.80
C PHE A 151 4.14 1.76 21.13
N ILE A 152 4.73 2.94 21.09
CA ILE A 152 5.07 3.74 22.26
C ILE A 152 4.21 5.00 22.19
N PHE A 153 3.40 5.21 23.22
CA PHE A 153 2.59 6.42 23.37
C PHE A 153 3.15 7.27 24.50
N THR A 154 3.57 8.49 24.19
CA THR A 154 4.01 9.50 25.16
C THR A 154 2.96 10.58 25.26
N ASN A 155 2.19 10.55 26.34
CA ASN A 155 1.08 11.48 26.57
C ASN A 155 1.56 12.76 27.27
N GLY A 156 1.11 13.90 26.76
CA GLY A 156 1.28 15.19 27.43
C GLY A 156 0.27 15.42 28.56
N GLU A 157 0.11 16.69 28.94
CA GLU A 157 -0.83 17.13 29.98
C GLU A 157 -2.27 17.27 29.48
N ASP A 158 -2.44 17.34 28.17
CA ASP A 158 -3.73 17.58 27.53
C ASP A 158 -4.64 16.36 27.66
N MET A 159 -5.90 16.62 28.05
CA MET A 159 -6.96 15.62 28.05
C MET A 159 -7.79 15.72 26.77
N GLY A 160 -8.33 14.60 26.29
CA GLY A 160 -9.25 14.57 25.18
C GLY A 160 -9.05 13.37 24.27
N SER A 161 -9.64 13.45 23.07
CA SER A 161 -9.42 12.48 22.01
C SER A 161 -8.34 12.99 21.06
N HIS A 162 -7.34 12.15 20.81
CA HIS A 162 -6.25 12.42 19.89
C HIS A 162 -6.32 11.40 18.76
N GLN A 163 -6.49 11.89 17.53
CA GLN A 163 -6.52 11.05 16.34
C GLN A 163 -5.26 11.29 15.53
N VAL A 164 -4.57 10.20 15.19
CA VAL A 164 -3.32 10.23 14.41
C VAL A 164 -3.50 9.29 13.23
N GLN A 165 -3.00 9.71 12.07
CA GLN A 165 -2.98 8.86 10.89
C GLN A 165 -1.67 8.08 10.84
N MET A 166 -1.80 6.78 10.60
CA MET A 166 -0.72 5.88 10.26
C MET A 166 -0.78 5.57 8.76
N SER A 167 0.38 5.46 8.12
CA SER A 167 0.53 4.98 6.76
C SER A 167 1.38 3.72 6.76
N VAL A 168 0.93 2.69 6.06
CA VAL A 168 1.67 1.47 5.77
C VAL A 168 1.88 1.42 4.26
N ASN A 169 3.09 1.09 3.84
CA ASN A 169 3.44 0.84 2.46
C ASN A 169 4.34 -0.40 2.44
N ALA A 170 4.22 -1.25 1.43
CA ALA A 170 5.27 -2.23 1.17
C ALA A 170 5.63 -2.30 -0.31
N GLU A 171 6.91 -2.56 -0.53
CA GLU A 171 7.51 -2.74 -1.83
C GLU A 171 8.07 -4.16 -1.93
N ALA A 172 8.05 -4.70 -3.14
CA ALA A 172 8.56 -6.03 -3.41
C ALA A 172 10.10 -6.02 -3.28
N GLY A 173 10.68 -6.88 -2.44
CA GLY A 173 12.11 -7.01 -2.18
C GLY A 173 12.46 -6.77 -0.72
N ALA A 174 13.70 -7.12 -0.33
CA ALA A 174 14.20 -6.76 1.01
C ALA A 174 14.48 -5.25 1.10
N CYS A 175 14.47 -4.70 2.32
CA CYS A 175 14.87 -3.31 2.54
C CYS A 175 16.37 -3.11 2.32
N ASP A 176 16.75 -1.91 1.87
CA ASP A 176 18.14 -1.48 1.67
C ASP A 176 18.88 -1.14 2.98
#